data_AF-A0A6A3H9Q7-F1
#
_entry.id   AF-A0A6A3H9Q7-F1
#
_cell.length_a   1.000
_cell.length_b   1.000
_cell.length_c   1.000
_cell.angle_alpha   90.00
_cell.angle_beta   90.00
_cell.angle_gamma   90.00
#
_symmetry.space_group_name_H-M   'P 1'
#
loop_
_entity.id
_entity.type
_entity.pdbx_description
1 polymer ?
#
loop_
_entity_poly.entity_id
_entity_poly.type
_entity_poly.pdbx_seq_one_letter_code
_entity_poly.pdbx_strand_id
1 'polypeptide(L)'
;MVQSSLNHTAVPSLGNRAPVELFTGLQCPTPLKEFYLPETGELQTVPDSDAIDEFLEKLRSSIHDMHKDVEDQREKQRLLNKKRQRGENLVNLQWATLF
;
A
#
# COMPACT_ATOMS: atom_id res chain seq x y z
N MET A 1 -6.44 -4.77 -7.74
CA MET A 1 -7.00 -5.06 -6.39
C MET A 1 -6.23 -4.33 -5.29
N VAL A 2 -4.89 -4.44 -5.24
CA VAL A 2 -4.05 -3.77 -4.22
C VAL A 2 -4.26 -2.25 -4.15
N GLN A 3 -4.22 -1.55 -5.28
CA GLN A 3 -4.40 -0.07 -5.32
C GLN A 3 -5.77 0.38 -4.78
N SER A 4 -6.83 -0.38 -5.07
CA SER A 4 -8.16 -0.10 -4.51
C SER A 4 -8.16 -0.28 -2.99
N SER A 5 -7.63 -1.39 -2.49
CA SER A 5 -7.48 -1.61 -1.04
C SER A 5 -6.68 -0.49 -0.35
N LEU A 6 -5.55 -0.07 -0.94
CA LEU A 6 -4.72 1.02 -0.39
C LEU A 6 -5.46 2.37 -0.39
N ASN A 7 -6.17 2.68 -1.47
CA ASN A 7 -6.89 3.95 -1.59
C ASN A 7 -8.13 4.05 -0.68
N HIS A 8 -8.70 2.90 -0.30
CA HIS A 8 -9.88 2.82 0.58
C HIS A 8 -9.56 2.47 2.04
N THR A 9 -8.27 2.26 2.39
CA THR A 9 -7.86 1.96 3.77
C THR A 9 -7.36 3.22 4.48
N ALA A 10 -7.90 3.48 5.66
CA ALA A 10 -7.45 4.57 6.52
C ALA A 10 -6.06 4.27 7.10
N VAL A 11 -5.19 5.28 7.14
CA VAL A 11 -3.84 5.15 7.70
C VAL A 11 -3.51 6.32 8.65
N PRO A 12 -2.71 6.10 9.70
CA PRO A 12 -2.41 7.15 10.70
C PRO A 12 -1.72 8.38 10.11
N SER A 13 -0.88 8.19 9.09
CA SER A 13 -0.18 9.29 8.40
C SER A 13 -1.12 10.29 7.72
N LEU A 14 -2.37 9.89 7.48
CA LEU A 14 -3.42 10.70 6.85
C LEU A 14 -4.49 11.13 7.85
N GLY A 15 -4.19 11.14 9.15
CA GLY A 15 -5.16 11.51 10.19
C GLY A 15 -6.27 10.47 10.36
N ASN A 16 -5.93 9.18 10.18
CA ASN A 16 -6.88 8.06 10.19
C ASN A 16 -7.98 8.18 9.12
N ARG A 17 -7.63 8.73 7.95
CA ARG A 17 -8.48 8.78 6.76
C ARG A 17 -7.88 8.01 5.60
N ALA A 18 -8.73 7.52 4.72
CA ALA A 18 -8.29 6.84 3.51
C ALA A 18 -7.87 7.86 2.43
N PRO A 19 -6.88 7.54 1.56
CA PRO A 19 -6.47 8.44 0.49
C PRO A 19 -7.63 8.92 -0.38
N VAL A 20 -8.61 8.05 -0.68
CA VAL A 20 -9.79 8.42 -1.47
C VAL A 20 -10.61 9.53 -0.82
N GLU A 21 -10.67 9.58 0.51
CA GLU A 21 -11.41 10.61 1.24
C GLU A 21 -10.74 11.97 1.14
N LEU A 22 -9.41 11.99 1.12
CA LEU A 22 -8.64 13.21 0.96
C LEU A 22 -8.68 13.73 -0.49
N PHE A 23 -8.63 12.84 -1.47
CA PHE A 23 -8.66 13.23 -2.88
C PHE A 23 -10.05 13.65 -3.36
N THR A 24 -11.11 13.01 -2.85
CA THR A 24 -12.48 13.29 -3.28
C THR A 24 -13.23 14.23 -2.34
N GLY A 25 -12.78 14.38 -1.09
CA GLY A 25 -13.51 15.10 -0.05
C GLY A 25 -14.76 14.38 0.46
N LEU A 26 -15.06 13.19 -0.07
CA LEU A 26 -16.22 12.38 0.31
C LEU A 26 -15.81 11.34 1.36
N GLN A 27 -16.75 10.90 2.18
CA GLN A 27 -16.52 9.73 3.03
C GLN A 27 -16.20 8.51 2.17
N CYS A 28 -15.35 7.62 2.69
CA CYS A 28 -14.95 6.43 1.95
C CYS A 28 -16.21 5.64 1.55
N PRO A 29 -16.50 5.47 0.25
CA PRO A 29 -17.71 4.81 -0.18
C PRO A 29 -17.65 3.36 0.30
N THR A 30 -18.58 2.96 1.17
CA THR A 30 -18.74 1.55 1.51
C THR A 30 -19.38 0.88 0.29
N PRO A 31 -18.81 -0.21 -0.25
CA PRO A 31 -19.34 -0.80 -1.48
C PRO A 31 -20.79 -1.28 -1.36
N LEU A 32 -21.24 -1.63 -0.15
CA LEU A 32 -22.58 -2.10 0.17
C LEU A 32 -22.92 -1.70 1.61
N LYS A 33 -23.73 -0.65 1.78
CA LYS A 33 -24.26 -0.24 3.10
C LYS A 33 -25.66 -0.79 3.32
N GLU A 34 -26.47 -0.76 2.28
CA GLU A 34 -27.85 -1.20 2.27
C GLU A 34 -28.13 -2.01 1.00
N PHE A 35 -28.95 -3.03 1.11
CA PHE A 35 -29.47 -3.80 -0.02
C PHE A 35 -30.99 -3.92 0.10
N TYR A 36 -31.68 -3.87 -1.04
CA TYR A 36 -33.13 -4.05 -1.07
C TYR A 36 -33.47 -5.53 -0.98
N LEU A 37 -34.32 -5.90 -0.04
CA LEU A 37 -34.79 -7.27 0.13
C LEU A 37 -36.25 -7.38 -0.38
N PRO A 38 -36.49 -8.03 -1.53
CA PRO A 38 -37.82 -8.10 -2.13
C PRO A 38 -38.87 -8.80 -1.25
N GLU A 39 -38.42 -9.70 -0.36
CA GLU A 39 -39.29 -10.49 0.52
C GLU A 39 -39.92 -9.65 1.64
N THR A 40 -39.20 -8.66 2.16
CA THR A 40 -39.70 -7.73 3.19
C THR A 40 -40.15 -6.41 2.59
N GLY A 41 -39.75 -6.09 1.36
CA GLY A 41 -40.04 -4.82 0.70
C GLY A 41 -39.23 -3.65 1.27
N GLU A 42 -38.18 -3.94 2.06
CA GLU A 42 -37.43 -2.94 2.81
C GLU A 42 -35.94 -2.93 2.41
N LEU A 43 -35.30 -1.78 2.60
CA LEU A 43 -33.84 -1.65 2.56
C LEU A 43 -33.27 -2.17 3.86
N GLN A 44 -32.39 -3.16 3.77
CA GLN A 44 -31.73 -3.76 4.92
C GLN A 44 -30.26 -3.35 4.94
N THR A 45 -29.79 -2.86 6.09
CA THR A 45 -28.37 -2.59 6.33
C THR A 45 -27.58 -3.88 6.39
N VAL A 46 -26.41 -3.90 5.77
CA VAL A 46 -25.48 -5.03 5.90
C VAL A 46 -25.03 -5.11 7.36
N PRO A 47 -25.19 -6.27 8.04
CA PRO A 47 -24.74 -6.42 9.41
C PRO A 47 -23.20 -6.42 9.47
N ASP A 48 -22.66 -5.83 10.53
CA ASP A 48 -21.22 -5.91 10.82
C ASP A 48 -20.82 -7.38 11.04
N SER A 49 -19.65 -7.76 10.52
CA SER A 49 -19.15 -9.13 10.60
C SER A 49 -17.68 -9.15 11.02
N ASP A 50 -17.44 -9.50 12.27
CA ASP A 50 -16.09 -9.61 12.85
C ASP A 50 -15.17 -10.53 12.01
N ALA A 51 -15.75 -11.57 11.39
CA ALA A 51 -15.00 -12.50 10.53
C ALA A 51 -14.49 -11.84 9.23
N ILE A 52 -15.27 -10.92 8.66
CA ILE A 52 -14.85 -10.16 7.48
C ILE A 52 -13.77 -9.15 7.87
N ASP A 53 -13.93 -8.48 9.00
CA ASP A 53 -12.94 -7.52 9.49
C ASP A 53 -11.60 -8.19 9.81
N GLU A 54 -11.61 -9.35 10.48
CA GLU A 54 -10.39 -10.13 10.74
C GLU A 54 -9.71 -10.56 9.43
N PHE A 55 -10.48 -10.99 8.43
CA PHE A 55 -9.94 -11.34 7.12
C PHE A 55 -9.29 -10.14 6.42
N LEU A 56 -9.94 -8.97 6.46
CA LEU A 56 -9.42 -7.75 5.86
C LEU A 56 -8.15 -7.26 6.56
N GLU A 57 -8.06 -7.35 7.89
CA GLU A 57 -6.85 -7.02 8.64
C GLU A 57 -5.68 -7.95 8.30
N LYS A 58 -5.93 -9.26 8.17
CA LYS A 58 -4.91 -10.22 7.70
C LYS A 58 -4.44 -9.89 6.30
N LEU A 59 -5.36 -9.55 5.40
CA LEU A 59 -5.04 -9.17 4.02
C LEU A 59 -4.19 -7.89 3.97
N ARG A 60 -4.57 -6.87 4.75
CA ARG A 60 -3.81 -5.61 4.88
C ARG A 60 -2.39 -5.85 5.38
N SER A 61 -2.24 -6.67 6.42
CA SER A 61 -0.94 -7.03 6.99
C SER A 61 -0.07 -7.76 5.97
N SER A 62 -0.61 -8.76 5.27
CA SER A 62 0.09 -9.51 4.24
C SER A 62 0.59 -8.63 3.08
N ILE A 63 -0.24 -7.68 2.62
CA ILE A 63 0.15 -6.72 1.59
C ILE A 63 1.24 -5.76 2.10
N HIS A 64 1.14 -5.34 3.36
CA HIS A 64 2.15 -4.46 3.98
C HIS A 64 3.51 -5.14 4.05
N ASP A 65 3.55 -6.39 4.53
CA ASP A 65 4.78 -7.19 4.63
C ASP A 65 5.42 -7.39 3.26
N MET A 66 4.63 -7.73 2.25
CA MET A 66 5.12 -7.86 0.87
C MET A 66 5.76 -6.56 0.36
N HIS A 67 5.15 -5.39 0.61
CA HIS A 67 5.74 -4.11 0.20
C HIS A 67 7.03 -3.79 0.95
N LYS A 68 7.10 -4.14 2.24
CA LYS A 68 8.31 -3.96 3.05
C LYS A 68 9.48 -4.75 2.46
N ASP A 69 9.26 -6.02 2.11
CA ASP A 69 10.29 -6.86 1.49
C ASP A 69 10.79 -6.29 0.16
N VAL A 70 9.88 -5.73 -0.64
CA VAL A 70 10.23 -5.09 -1.92
C VAL A 70 11.09 -3.83 -1.70
N GLU A 71 10.75 -2.99 -0.72
CA GLU A 71 11.55 -1.80 -0.40
C GLU A 71 12.93 -2.17 0.16
N ASP A 72 13.01 -3.20 1.01
CA ASP A 72 14.28 -3.69 1.54
C ASP A 72 15.20 -4.22 0.42
N GLN A 73 14.63 -4.98 -0.54
CA GLN A 73 15.38 -5.46 -1.70
C GLN A 73 15.84 -4.30 -2.59
N ARG A 74 14.96 -3.31 -2.82
CA ARG A 74 15.28 -2.12 -3.61
C ARG A 74 16.42 -1.33 -2.97
N GLU A 75 16.40 -1.15 -1.66
CA GLU A 75 17.44 -0.44 -0.92
C GLU A 75 18.77 -1.20 -0.97
N LYS A 76 18.74 -2.53 -0.78
CA LYS A 76 19.93 -3.38 -0.94
C LYS A 76 20.55 -3.22 -2.32
N GLN A 77 19.74 -3.26 -3.38
CA GLN A 77 20.21 -3.06 -4.76
C GLN A 77 20.81 -1.67 -4.96
N ARG A 78 20.17 -0.63 -4.43
CA ARG A 78 20.69 0.75 -4.48
C ARG A 78 22.08 0.86 -3.84
N LEU A 79 22.27 0.26 -2.66
CA LEU A 79 23.55 0.27 -1.95
C LEU A 79 24.64 -0.49 -2.71
N LEU A 80 24.31 -1.63 -3.31
CA LEU A 80 25.24 -2.41 -4.14
C LEU A 80 25.68 -1.63 -5.38
N ASN A 81 24.74 -1.01 -6.10
CA ASN A 81 25.04 -0.18 -7.26
C ASN A 81 25.92 1.02 -6.89
N LYS A 82 25.66 1.68 -5.76
CA LYS A 82 26.50 2.78 -5.26
C LYS A 82 27.92 2.33 -4.93
N LYS A 83 28.11 1.12 -4.38
CA LYS A 83 29.45 0.55 -4.14
C LYS A 83 30.17 0.25 -5.45
N ARG A 84 29.49 -0.32 -6.45
CA ARG A 84 30.08 -0.62 -7.77
C ARG A 84 30.53 0.65 -8.49
N GLN A 85 29.69 1.68 -8.51
CA GLN A 85 30.04 2.98 -9.10
C GLN A 85 31.28 3.61 -8.44
N ARG A 86 31.44 3.48 -7.12
CA ARG A 86 32.67 3.96 -6.44
C ARG A 86 33.91 3.21 -6.90
N GLY A 87 33.82 1.88 -7.05
CA GLY A 87 34.92 1.07 -7.57
C GLY A 87 35.28 1.43 -9.01
N GLU A 88 34.29 1.53 -9.89
CA GLU A 88 34.47 1.95 -11.29
C GLU A 88 35.11 3.36 -11.37
N ASN A 89 34.69 4.30 -10.53
CA ASN A 89 35.25 5.65 -10.50
C ASN A 89 36.71 5.66 -10.00
N LEU A 90 37.06 4.86 -8.98
CA LEU A 90 38.44 4.71 -8.51
C LEU A 90 39.37 4.14 -9.59
N VAL A 91 38.90 3.13 -10.34
CA VAL A 91 39.66 2.54 -11.45
C VAL A 91 39.88 3.59 -12.54
N ASN A 92 38.85 4.35 -12.91
CA ASN A 92 38.96 5.43 -13.89
C ASN A 92 39.91 6.54 -13.45
N LEU A 93 39.90 6.92 -12.17
CA LEU A 93 40.84 7.89 -11.61
C LEU A 93 42.29 7.38 -11.66
N GLN A 94 42.52 6.10 -11.36
CA GLN A 94 43.85 5.49 -11.48
C GLN A 94 44.36 5.48 -12.93
N TRP A 95 43.50 5.15 -13.89
CA TRP A 95 43.85 5.22 -15.31
C TRP A 95 44.15 6.65 -15.76
N ALA A 96 43.38 7.64 -15.28
CA ALA A 96 43.58 9.05 -15.63
C ALA A 96 44.87 9.66 -15.07
N THR A 97 45.41 9.12 -13.97
CA THR A 97 46.71 9.56 -13.41
C THR A 97 47.94 8.92 -14.08
N LEU A 98 47.74 7.94 -14.97
CA LEU A 98 48.81 7.22 -15.68
C LEU A 98 49.05 7.73 -17.13
N PHE A 99 48.36 8.79 -17.54
CA PHE A 99 48.55 9.54 -18.79
C PHE A 99 48.71 11.03 -18.50
#